data_AF-A0AAX1Q5T8-F1
#
_entry.id   AF-A0AAX1Q5T8-F1
#
_cell.length_a   1.000
_cell.length_b   1.000
_cell.length_c   1.000
_cell.angle_alpha   90.00
_cell.angle_beta   90.00
_cell.angle_gamma   90.00
#
_symmetry.space_group_name_H-M   'P 1'
#
loop_
_entity.id
_entity.type
_entity.pdbx_description
1 polymer ?
#
loop_
_entity_poly.entity_id
_entity_poly.type
_entity_poly.pdbx_seq_one_letter_code
_entity_poly.pdbx_strand_id
1 'polypeptide(L)'
;MMNKKVPLLLCFLLLLVFHPLKTSAHAVLLKATPEEQSELKEMPDEVSLTFNERLDGEVFDLKVRDDTGEVITKKKAVISEDHKTISLDVPDQPKGIYTLSYSIISADGHPVKGTYIFSVGEKIAGPVPDRNDGFQQGSDAIYNVLLSIVQVCYYLFLLLSVGWVLWKWFIPFQTKENEEIYGQKHKGIYLNYIVFLVLSIVVQAMNVLNGSSASQIGTFIFSSATGLSWIISLFLALIGYFLVSKHKGFDFVWAGLVLLVSTLNGHAVATNIPYYTVMLDFIHLITAALWAGGIVYLLLFFKKHREDVLLFMPRFSKIALFSLLLLIITGILYTLMIVPNISVIFHTTWGILLLVKVGLVCIVLIIGALVRNALKKNEQTNLKKLLTVDVTLMALIVLIVGIITHLNPIPQNKPLLWKEEQQGMYIVTKTSTLQQGNFAMVVSPSQPKDGSSIQMVTATLTPKGKGKEESIEIPLEKEDSSSYKTSKAVLPYAGEWDLSVRVVTTELDEFIIHKNIQVFDH
;
A
#
# COMPACT_ATOMS: atom_id res chain seq x y z
N MET A 1 -8.31 27.58 -28.18
CA MET A 1 -8.68 26.16 -28.09
C MET A 1 -7.65 25.49 -27.19
N MET A 2 -8.01 24.97 -26.01
CA MET A 2 -7.07 24.13 -25.24
C MET A 2 -6.88 22.84 -26.02
N ASN A 3 -5.65 22.59 -26.44
CA ASN A 3 -5.29 21.45 -27.27
C ASN A 3 -5.64 20.17 -26.50
N LYS A 4 -6.41 19.24 -27.09
CA LYS A 4 -6.78 17.96 -26.45
C LYS A 4 -5.56 17.14 -25.98
N LYS A 5 -4.37 17.49 -26.47
CA LYS A 5 -3.08 16.93 -26.08
C LYS A 5 -2.59 17.41 -24.71
N VAL A 6 -2.98 18.59 -24.22
CA VAL A 6 -2.47 19.15 -22.94
C VAL A 6 -2.87 18.33 -21.71
N PRO A 7 -4.16 17.95 -21.49
CA PRO A 7 -4.52 17.12 -20.33
C PRO A 7 -3.94 15.70 -20.41
N LEU A 8 -3.84 15.14 -21.63
CA LEU A 8 -3.24 13.83 -21.86
C LEU A 8 -1.72 13.86 -21.59
N LEU A 9 -1.06 14.93 -22.02
CA LEU A 9 0.36 15.19 -21.77
C LEU A 9 0.62 15.44 -20.27
N LEU A 10 -0.30 16.07 -19.54
CA LEU A 10 -0.16 16.29 -18.09
C LEU A 10 -0.31 14.97 -17.31
N CYS A 11 -1.31 14.13 -17.65
CA CYS A 11 -1.43 12.79 -17.09
C CYS A 11 -0.22 11.92 -17.44
N PHE A 12 0.30 12.01 -18.67
CA PHE A 12 1.48 11.28 -19.13
C PHE A 12 2.78 11.79 -18.46
N LEU A 13 2.95 13.11 -18.29
CA LEU A 13 4.06 13.71 -17.57
C LEU A 13 4.05 13.33 -16.08
N LEU A 14 2.86 13.29 -15.45
CA LEU A 14 2.74 12.79 -14.08
C LEU A 14 3.15 11.32 -13.99
N LEU A 15 2.69 10.47 -14.90
CA LEU A 15 3.12 9.06 -15.00
C LEU A 15 4.64 8.90 -15.21
N LEU A 16 5.28 9.83 -15.92
CA LEU A 16 6.74 9.81 -16.18
C LEU A 16 7.60 10.36 -15.02
N VAL A 17 7.04 11.22 -14.16
CA VAL A 17 7.73 11.77 -12.98
C VAL A 17 7.71 10.78 -11.80
N PHE A 18 6.83 9.78 -11.83
CA PHE A 18 6.87 8.68 -10.88
C PHE A 18 7.96 7.68 -11.26
N HIS A 19 9.17 7.87 -10.70
CA HIS A 19 10.08 6.74 -10.54
C HIS A 19 9.35 5.63 -9.77
N PRO A 20 9.49 4.34 -10.14
CA PRO A 20 8.95 3.24 -9.35
C PRO A 20 9.59 3.31 -7.95
N LEU A 21 8.86 3.88 -7.01
CA LEU A 21 9.28 3.91 -5.63
C LEU A 21 9.22 2.47 -5.12
N LYS A 22 10.34 1.97 -4.61
CA LYS A 22 10.44 0.66 -3.96
C LYS A 22 9.64 0.70 -2.66
N THR A 23 8.33 0.56 -2.75
CA THR A 23 7.45 0.48 -1.59
C THR A 23 7.06 -0.98 -1.38
N SER A 24 7.64 -1.58 -0.35
CA SER A 24 7.08 -2.79 0.25
C SER A 24 5.99 -2.31 1.18
N ALA A 25 4.74 -2.64 0.86
CA ALA A 25 3.56 -2.23 1.60
C ALA A 25 2.97 -3.37 2.47
N HIS A 26 3.59 -4.55 2.46
CA HIS A 26 3.00 -5.82 2.93
C HIS A 26 3.43 -6.16 4.36
N ALA A 27 2.63 -6.88 5.13
CA ALA A 27 2.91 -7.24 6.53
C ALA A 27 4.38 -7.60 6.81
N VAL A 28 5.00 -6.85 7.72
CA VAL A 28 6.40 -7.04 8.11
C VAL A 28 6.45 -7.76 9.44
N LEU A 29 7.40 -8.70 9.52
CA LEU A 29 7.74 -9.40 10.74
C LEU A 29 8.38 -8.42 11.74
N LEU A 30 7.68 -8.14 12.84
CA LEU A 30 8.14 -7.29 13.94
C LEU A 30 8.96 -8.09 14.96
N LYS A 31 8.53 -9.32 15.23
CA LYS A 31 9.15 -10.19 16.22
C LYS A 31 9.07 -11.63 15.76
N ALA A 32 10.17 -12.34 15.95
CA ALA A 32 10.30 -13.76 15.65
C ALA A 32 10.84 -14.48 16.89
N THR A 33 10.20 -15.58 17.27
CA THR A 33 10.70 -16.47 18.33
C THR A 33 10.74 -17.88 17.75
N PRO A 34 11.92 -18.50 17.59
CA PRO A 34 13.27 -17.95 17.77
C PRO A 34 13.59 -16.80 16.82
N GLU A 35 14.51 -15.93 17.22
CA GLU A 35 15.01 -14.86 16.36
C GLU A 35 15.76 -15.43 15.15
N GLU A 36 15.77 -14.69 14.05
CA GLU A 36 16.55 -15.05 12.87
C GLU A 36 18.04 -15.19 13.21
N GLN A 37 18.64 -16.31 12.77
CA GLN A 37 20.03 -16.69 13.03
C GLN A 37 20.37 -16.85 14.52
N SER A 38 19.36 -17.06 15.38
CA SER A 38 19.61 -17.35 16.80
C SER A 38 20.20 -18.75 17.00
N GLU A 39 21.10 -18.84 17.97
CA GLU A 39 21.70 -20.10 18.45
C GLU A 39 21.08 -20.45 19.80
N LEU A 40 20.21 -21.46 19.81
CA LEU A 40 19.52 -21.93 21.01
C LEU A 40 20.28 -23.08 21.66
N LYS A 41 20.11 -23.22 22.97
CA LYS A 41 20.65 -24.38 23.71
C LYS A 41 19.76 -25.61 23.57
N GLU A 42 18.46 -25.38 23.56
CA GLU A 42 17.40 -26.40 23.55
C GLU A 42 16.31 -25.98 22.55
N MET A 43 15.58 -26.97 22.03
CA MET A 43 14.49 -26.73 21.08
C MET A 43 13.35 -26.00 21.81
N PRO A 44 12.76 -24.93 21.22
CA PRO A 44 11.62 -24.27 21.82
C PRO A 44 10.36 -25.13 21.68
N ASP A 45 9.48 -25.07 22.68
CA ASP A 45 8.18 -25.75 22.62
C ASP A 45 7.26 -25.16 21.53
N GLU A 46 7.46 -23.88 21.19
CA GLU A 46 6.65 -23.14 20.23
C GLU A 46 7.52 -22.19 19.40
N VAL A 47 7.19 -22.06 18.11
CA VAL A 47 7.67 -20.95 17.27
C VAL A 47 6.56 -19.94 17.05
N SER A 48 6.87 -18.64 17.09
CA SER A 48 5.89 -17.57 16.90
C SER A 48 6.43 -16.39 16.09
N LEU A 49 5.55 -15.80 15.28
CA LEU A 49 5.82 -14.65 14.42
C LEU A 49 4.76 -13.59 14.63
N THR A 50 5.19 -12.37 15.00
CA THR A 50 4.30 -11.21 15.19
C THR A 50 4.53 -10.19 14.08
N PHE A 51 3.44 -9.69 13.50
CA PHE A 51 3.43 -8.74 12.39
C PHE A 51 2.91 -7.37 12.80
N ASN A 52 3.21 -6.34 12.01
CA ASN A 52 2.81 -4.97 12.28
C ASN A 52 1.32 -4.70 12.02
N GLU A 53 0.72 -5.49 11.13
CA GLU A 53 -0.70 -5.41 10.79
C GLU A 53 -1.43 -6.73 11.05
N ARG A 54 -2.76 -6.66 11.03
CA ARG A 54 -3.62 -7.84 11.17
C ARG A 54 -3.46 -8.73 9.94
N LEU A 55 -3.58 -10.03 10.15
CA LEU A 55 -3.57 -11.04 9.10
C LEU A 55 -5.00 -11.51 8.79
N ASP A 56 -5.19 -12.03 7.59
CA ASP A 56 -6.37 -12.84 7.26
C ASP A 56 -6.34 -14.11 8.12
N GLY A 57 -7.38 -14.28 8.94
CA GLY A 57 -7.44 -15.31 9.97
C GLY A 57 -7.61 -16.74 9.46
N GLU A 58 -7.83 -16.94 8.16
CA GLU A 58 -8.08 -18.26 7.57
C GLU A 58 -6.97 -18.69 6.61
N VAL A 59 -6.08 -17.78 6.20
CA VAL A 59 -5.09 -18.01 5.13
C VAL A 59 -3.67 -17.69 5.58
N PHE A 60 -3.12 -18.59 6.40
CA PHE A 60 -1.72 -18.57 6.83
C PHE A 60 -1.13 -19.98 6.92
N ASP A 61 0.19 -20.07 6.77
CA ASP A 61 0.97 -21.30 6.84
C ASP A 61 2.30 -20.97 7.53
N LEU A 62 2.69 -21.80 8.50
CA LEU A 62 3.96 -21.73 9.21
C LEU A 62 4.51 -23.15 9.29
N LYS A 63 5.78 -23.32 8.91
CA LYS A 63 6.43 -24.62 8.83
C LYS A 63 7.86 -24.52 9.32
N VAL A 64 8.27 -25.52 10.10
CA VAL A 64 9.67 -25.72 10.48
C VAL A 64 10.18 -26.97 9.75
N ARG A 65 11.38 -26.87 9.19
CA ARG A 65 12.10 -27.98 8.56
C ARG A 65 13.43 -28.24 9.24
N ASP A 66 13.84 -29.50 9.25
CA ASP A 66 15.18 -29.91 9.68
C ASP A 66 16.23 -29.68 8.58
N ASP A 67 17.45 -30.15 8.83
CA ASP A 67 18.61 -30.06 7.93
C ASP A 67 18.49 -30.95 6.68
N THR A 68 17.60 -31.95 6.69
CA THR A 68 17.25 -32.77 5.52
C THR A 68 16.19 -32.12 4.64
N GLY A 69 15.50 -31.10 5.16
CA GLY A 69 14.39 -30.41 4.50
C GLY A 69 13.01 -31.04 4.77
N GLU A 70 12.91 -32.00 5.69
CA GLU A 70 11.63 -32.60 6.10
C GLU A 70 10.86 -31.64 7.01
N VAL A 71 9.53 -31.53 6.83
CA VAL A 71 8.68 -30.70 7.70
C VAL A 71 8.41 -31.45 9.01
N ILE A 72 8.94 -30.93 10.12
CA ILE A 72 8.83 -31.56 11.44
C ILE A 72 7.52 -31.23 12.17
N THR A 73 6.84 -30.15 11.76
CA THR A 73 5.59 -29.67 12.37
C THR A 73 4.37 -30.33 11.74
N LYS A 74 3.61 -31.12 12.51
CA LYS A 74 2.41 -31.85 12.03
C LYS A 74 1.08 -31.15 12.34
N LYS A 75 1.06 -30.24 13.33
CA LYS A 75 -0.14 -29.46 13.67
C LYS A 75 -0.26 -28.24 12.75
N LYS A 76 -1.48 -27.71 12.62
CA LYS A 76 -1.70 -26.41 11.99
C LYS A 76 -1.26 -25.31 12.95
N ALA A 77 -0.72 -24.24 12.40
CA ALA A 77 -0.47 -23.03 13.17
C ALA A 77 -1.79 -22.42 13.67
N VAL A 78 -1.70 -21.67 14.77
CA VAL A 78 -2.81 -20.95 15.38
C VAL A 78 -2.54 -19.45 15.24
N ILE A 79 -3.61 -18.65 15.19
CA ILE A 79 -3.53 -17.19 15.15
C ILE A 79 -4.09 -16.59 16.45
N SER A 80 -3.46 -15.53 16.94
CA SER A 80 -3.91 -14.78 18.11
C SER A 80 -5.25 -14.06 17.89
N GLU A 81 -5.95 -13.70 18.97
CA GLU A 81 -7.25 -13.00 18.89
C GLU A 81 -7.16 -11.63 18.19
N ASP A 82 -6.03 -10.94 18.28
CA ASP A 82 -5.79 -9.67 17.57
C ASP A 82 -5.40 -9.85 16.10
N HIS A 83 -5.24 -11.11 15.66
CA HIS A 83 -4.82 -11.53 14.33
C HIS A 83 -3.43 -11.01 13.91
N LYS A 84 -2.54 -10.68 14.86
CA LYS A 84 -1.19 -10.19 14.53
C LYS A 84 -0.08 -11.21 14.74
N THR A 85 -0.34 -12.28 15.49
CA THR A 85 0.66 -13.30 15.80
C THR A 85 0.18 -14.66 15.33
N ILE A 86 1.04 -15.37 14.61
CA ILE A 86 0.86 -16.80 14.33
C ILE A 86 1.86 -17.60 15.15
N SER A 87 1.42 -18.74 15.67
CA SER A 87 2.26 -19.63 16.44
C SER A 87 2.05 -21.10 16.09
N LEU A 88 3.05 -21.92 16.36
CA LEU A 88 3.06 -23.33 16.02
C LEU A 88 3.88 -24.12 17.03
N ASP A 89 3.23 -25.09 17.67
CA ASP A 89 3.90 -26.07 18.52
C ASP A 89 4.97 -26.82 17.71
N VAL A 90 6.15 -26.95 18.28
CA VAL A 90 7.24 -27.72 17.67
C VAL A 90 7.57 -28.90 18.59
N PRO A 91 7.61 -30.15 18.06
CA PRO A 91 8.05 -31.28 18.86
C PRO A 91 9.53 -31.13 19.23
N ASP A 92 9.94 -31.80 20.30
CA ASP A 92 11.36 -31.93 20.62
C ASP A 92 12.12 -32.57 19.43
N GLN A 93 13.32 -32.06 19.16
CA GLN A 93 14.14 -32.47 18.02
C GLN A 93 15.63 -32.50 18.38
N PRO A 94 16.45 -33.27 17.64
CA PRO A 94 17.89 -33.30 17.84
C PRO A 94 18.57 -31.93 17.69
N LYS A 95 19.85 -31.85 18.06
CA LYS A 95 20.68 -30.68 17.72
C LYS A 95 20.86 -30.59 16.21
N GLY A 96 20.86 -29.38 15.69
CA GLY A 96 20.97 -29.14 14.25
C GLY A 96 20.53 -27.74 13.83
N ILE A 97 20.47 -27.53 12.52
CA ILE A 97 20.00 -26.28 11.90
C ILE A 97 18.58 -26.48 11.40
N TYR A 98 17.71 -25.53 11.73
CA TYR A 98 16.30 -25.55 11.37
C TYR A 98 15.95 -24.37 10.48
N THR A 99 15.06 -24.62 9.52
CA THR A 99 14.52 -23.60 8.62
C THR A 99 13.06 -23.34 8.93
N LEU A 100 12.73 -22.12 9.31
CA LEU A 100 11.36 -21.67 9.52
C LEU A 100 10.90 -20.89 8.28
N SER A 101 9.79 -21.33 7.69
CA SER A 101 9.17 -20.68 6.54
C SER A 101 7.72 -20.34 6.85
N TYR A 102 7.27 -19.16 6.43
CA TYR A 102 5.89 -18.72 6.59
C TYR A 102 5.32 -18.17 5.28
N SER A 103 4.00 -18.30 5.14
CA SER A 103 3.19 -17.70 4.08
C SER A 103 1.91 -17.18 4.71
N ILE A 104 1.72 -15.87 4.72
CA ILE A 104 0.58 -15.19 5.35
C ILE A 104 -0.09 -14.26 4.34
N ILE A 105 -1.29 -13.82 4.66
CA ILE A 105 -1.99 -12.76 3.92
C ILE A 105 -2.31 -11.63 4.89
N SER A 106 -1.86 -10.42 4.60
CA SER A 106 -2.20 -9.23 5.38
C SER A 106 -3.69 -8.91 5.26
N ALA A 107 -4.23 -8.17 6.22
CA ALA A 107 -5.63 -7.74 6.21
C ALA A 107 -5.98 -6.85 5.00
N ASP A 108 -4.98 -6.25 4.35
CA ASP A 108 -5.14 -5.51 3.11
C ASP A 108 -5.14 -6.40 1.84
N GLY A 109 -5.00 -7.72 2.00
CA GLY A 109 -5.16 -8.73 0.95
C GLY A 109 -3.88 -9.18 0.24
N HIS A 110 -2.70 -8.70 0.66
CA HIS A 110 -1.45 -9.07 0.00
C HIS A 110 -0.75 -10.28 0.65
N PRO A 111 -0.15 -11.20 -0.13
CA PRO A 111 0.61 -12.29 0.44
C PRO A 111 1.98 -11.80 0.93
N VAL A 112 2.46 -12.38 2.03
CA VAL A 112 3.86 -12.27 2.43
C VAL A 112 4.41 -13.66 2.66
N LYS A 113 5.57 -13.91 2.06
CA LYS A 113 6.33 -15.14 2.25
C LYS A 113 7.68 -14.77 2.82
N GLY A 114 8.15 -15.55 3.79
CA GLY A 114 9.47 -15.37 4.37
C GLY A 114 10.06 -16.70 4.79
N THR A 115 11.38 -16.74 4.90
CA THR A 115 12.11 -17.91 5.37
C THR A 115 13.37 -17.45 6.07
N TYR A 116 13.65 -18.00 7.25
CA TYR A 116 14.87 -17.78 7.98
C TYR A 116 15.31 -19.05 8.70
N ILE A 117 16.55 -19.06 9.20
CA ILE A 117 17.12 -20.20 9.92
C ILE A 117 17.37 -19.88 11.39
N PHE A 118 17.37 -20.90 12.24
CA PHE A 118 17.88 -20.88 13.61
C PHE A 118 18.59 -22.21 13.89
N SER A 119 19.47 -22.26 14.90
CA SER A 119 20.17 -23.50 15.28
C SER A 119 19.89 -23.90 16.72
N VAL A 120 19.98 -25.19 17.01
CA VAL A 120 19.87 -25.76 18.35
C VAL A 120 21.12 -26.57 18.65
N GLY A 121 21.90 -26.12 19.63
CA GLY A 121 23.10 -26.82 20.09
C GLY A 121 24.28 -26.84 19.11
N GLU A 122 24.17 -26.15 17.97
CA GLU A 122 25.20 -26.02 16.94
C GLU A 122 25.42 -24.54 16.57
N LYS A 123 26.66 -24.19 16.20
CA LYS A 123 26.98 -22.84 15.72
C LYS A 123 26.65 -22.68 14.25
N ILE A 124 26.07 -21.54 13.88
CA ILE A 124 25.85 -21.20 12.47
C ILE A 124 27.20 -20.75 11.89
N ALA A 125 27.85 -21.61 11.10
CA ALA A 125 29.16 -21.32 10.55
C ALA A 125 29.07 -20.34 9.36
N GLY A 126 29.34 -19.05 9.63
CA GLY A 126 29.55 -18.01 8.64
C GLY A 126 28.28 -17.28 8.18
N PRO A 127 28.42 -16.13 7.50
CA PRO A 127 27.29 -15.38 6.98
C PRO A 127 26.59 -16.22 5.92
N VAL A 128 25.36 -16.66 6.22
CA VAL A 128 24.48 -17.27 5.23
C VAL A 128 24.33 -16.25 4.09
N PRO A 129 24.65 -16.63 2.84
CA PRO A 129 24.34 -15.79 1.70
C PRO A 129 22.84 -15.55 1.69
N ASP A 130 22.45 -14.29 1.80
CA ASP A 130 21.05 -13.90 1.70
C ASP A 130 20.59 -14.24 0.29
N ARG A 131 19.95 -15.40 0.12
CA ARG A 131 19.38 -15.83 -1.16
C ARG A 131 18.07 -15.08 -1.47
N ASN A 132 17.75 -14.03 -0.72
CA ASN A 132 16.67 -13.11 -1.04
C ASN A 132 17.14 -11.94 -1.93
N ASP A 133 18.44 -11.84 -2.21
CA ASP A 133 19.05 -10.74 -2.95
C ASP A 133 19.18 -11.10 -4.44
N GLY A 134 18.16 -10.80 -5.26
CA GLY A 134 18.47 -10.45 -6.66
C GLY A 134 17.56 -10.89 -7.81
N PHE A 135 16.47 -11.64 -7.62
CA PHE A 135 15.68 -12.14 -8.77
C PHE A 135 14.30 -11.49 -9.01
N GLN A 136 13.98 -10.35 -8.40
CA GLN A 136 12.67 -9.68 -8.62
C GLN A 136 12.74 -8.20 -9.01
N GLN A 137 13.94 -7.61 -9.11
CA GLN A 137 14.05 -6.14 -9.21
C GLN A 137 13.59 -5.54 -10.54
N GLY A 138 13.49 -6.33 -11.62
CA GLY A 138 13.05 -5.90 -12.95
C GLY A 138 11.59 -6.25 -13.30
N SER A 139 11.06 -7.37 -12.80
CA SER A 139 9.67 -7.79 -13.00
C SER A 139 8.68 -6.92 -12.23
N ASP A 140 9.08 -6.47 -11.05
CA ASP A 140 8.18 -5.80 -10.10
C ASP A 140 7.79 -4.40 -10.57
N ALA A 141 8.71 -3.68 -11.24
CA ALA A 141 8.43 -2.31 -11.70
C ALA A 141 7.34 -2.29 -12.79
N ILE A 142 7.42 -3.19 -13.78
CA ILE A 142 6.42 -3.30 -14.85
C ILE A 142 5.08 -3.77 -14.26
N TYR A 143 5.11 -4.75 -13.36
CA TYR A 143 3.92 -5.22 -12.66
C TYR A 143 3.23 -4.10 -11.88
N ASN A 144 3.98 -3.32 -11.09
CA ASN A 144 3.45 -2.23 -10.28
C ASN A 144 2.84 -1.12 -11.13
N VAL A 145 3.47 -0.77 -12.27
CA VAL A 145 2.91 0.20 -13.22
C VAL A 145 1.62 -0.34 -13.84
N LEU A 146 1.62 -1.60 -14.28
CA LEU A 146 0.43 -2.24 -14.87
C LEU A 146 -0.72 -2.30 -13.87
N LEU A 147 -0.44 -2.73 -12.64
CA LEU A 147 -1.40 -2.79 -11.54
C LEU A 147 -2.00 -1.41 -11.26
N SER A 148 -1.15 -0.38 -11.15
CA SER A 148 -1.59 1.02 -10.95
C SER A 148 -2.52 1.48 -12.07
N ILE A 149 -2.17 1.23 -13.34
CA ILE A 149 -3.01 1.61 -14.50
C ILE A 149 -4.36 0.91 -14.45
N VAL A 150 -4.37 -0.40 -14.21
CA VAL A 150 -5.60 -1.20 -14.15
C VAL A 150 -6.48 -0.73 -13.00
N GLN A 151 -5.91 -0.42 -11.83
CA GLN A 151 -6.66 0.08 -10.70
C GLN A 151 -7.25 1.47 -10.93
N VAL A 152 -6.47 2.40 -11.49
CA VAL A 152 -6.95 3.74 -11.85
C VAL A 152 -8.16 3.63 -12.79
N CYS A 153 -8.05 2.78 -13.81
CA CYS A 153 -9.16 2.53 -14.73
C CYS A 153 -10.36 1.86 -14.03
N TYR A 154 -10.13 0.87 -13.17
CA TYR A 154 -11.19 0.21 -12.40
C TYR A 154 -11.97 1.22 -11.54
N TYR A 155 -11.28 2.01 -10.71
CA TYR A 155 -11.93 3.01 -9.86
C TYR A 155 -12.62 4.10 -10.67
N LEU A 156 -12.02 4.55 -11.78
CA LEU A 156 -12.66 5.52 -12.68
C LEU A 156 -13.99 4.97 -13.20
N PHE A 157 -14.00 3.78 -13.78
CA PHE A 157 -15.21 3.21 -14.37
C PHE A 157 -16.22 2.73 -13.32
N LEU A 158 -15.79 2.35 -12.11
CA LEU A 158 -16.67 2.11 -10.98
C LEU A 158 -17.42 3.38 -10.59
N LEU A 159 -16.71 4.48 -10.32
CA LEU A 159 -17.30 5.77 -9.93
C LEU A 159 -18.22 6.31 -11.03
N LEU A 160 -17.79 6.21 -12.30
CA LEU A 160 -18.62 6.62 -13.42
C LEU A 160 -19.85 5.73 -13.58
N SER A 161 -19.73 4.41 -13.46
CA SER A 161 -20.89 3.49 -13.56
C SER A 161 -21.91 3.79 -12.48
N VAL A 162 -21.49 3.88 -11.22
CA VAL A 162 -22.38 4.16 -10.09
C VAL A 162 -23.01 5.55 -10.23
N GLY A 163 -22.20 6.59 -10.49
CA GLY A 163 -22.71 7.94 -10.66
C GLY A 163 -23.71 8.06 -11.82
N TRP A 164 -23.41 7.44 -12.96
CA TRP A 164 -24.28 7.44 -14.14
C TRP A 164 -25.61 6.73 -13.87
N VAL A 165 -25.60 5.62 -13.15
CA VAL A 165 -26.82 4.89 -12.80
C VAL A 165 -27.70 5.72 -11.86
N LEU A 166 -27.11 6.31 -10.83
CA LEU A 166 -27.84 7.12 -9.87
C LEU A 166 -28.45 8.37 -10.53
N TRP A 167 -27.70 9.05 -11.40
CA TRP A 167 -28.18 10.28 -12.04
C TRP A 167 -29.30 10.07 -13.05
N LYS A 168 -29.43 8.88 -13.64
CA LYS A 168 -30.52 8.55 -14.58
C LYS A 168 -31.88 9.01 -14.05
N TRP A 169 -32.14 8.75 -12.77
CA TRP A 169 -33.43 8.96 -12.12
C TRP A 169 -33.74 10.41 -11.75
N PHE A 170 -32.81 11.34 -12.00
CA PHE A 170 -32.96 12.77 -11.69
C PHE A 170 -32.77 13.67 -12.92
N ILE A 171 -32.32 13.11 -14.05
CA ILE A 171 -32.18 13.82 -15.32
C ILE A 171 -33.58 13.96 -15.95
N PRO A 172 -34.04 15.20 -16.22
CA PRO A 172 -35.32 15.43 -16.88
C PRO A 172 -35.15 15.35 -18.40
N PHE A 173 -34.99 14.14 -18.93
CA PHE A 173 -34.86 13.91 -20.37
C PHE A 173 -36.04 14.54 -21.14
N GLN A 174 -35.75 15.47 -22.05
CA GLN A 174 -36.80 16.12 -22.85
C GLN A 174 -37.34 15.21 -23.96
N THR A 175 -36.52 14.25 -24.44
CA THR A 175 -36.90 13.32 -25.50
C THR A 175 -36.51 11.89 -25.14
N LYS A 176 -37.25 10.91 -25.68
CA LYS A 176 -36.89 9.49 -25.58
C LYS A 176 -35.54 9.20 -26.22
N GLU A 177 -35.21 9.89 -27.31
CA GLU A 177 -33.90 9.79 -27.96
C GLU A 177 -32.75 10.17 -27.02
N ASN A 178 -32.90 11.25 -26.23
CA ASN A 178 -31.87 11.64 -25.26
C ASN A 178 -31.69 10.57 -24.16
N GLU A 179 -32.79 9.98 -23.69
CA GLU A 179 -32.76 8.86 -22.73
C GLU A 179 -32.09 7.61 -23.34
N GLU A 180 -32.36 7.29 -24.60
CA GLU A 180 -31.73 6.18 -25.31
C GLU A 180 -30.22 6.41 -25.50
N ILE A 181 -29.80 7.62 -25.89
CA ILE A 181 -28.38 8.00 -26.01
C ILE A 181 -27.69 7.88 -24.65
N TYR A 182 -28.35 8.29 -23.56
CA TYR A 182 -27.85 8.11 -22.20
C TYR A 182 -27.64 6.62 -21.86
N GLY A 183 -28.60 5.76 -22.23
CA GLY A 183 -28.50 4.32 -22.08
C GLY A 183 -27.38 3.69 -22.93
N GLN A 184 -27.14 4.18 -24.14
CA GLN A 184 -26.02 3.72 -24.98
C GLN A 184 -24.66 4.08 -24.37
N LYS A 185 -24.52 5.30 -23.83
CA LYS A 185 -23.30 5.72 -23.11
C LYS A 185 -23.10 4.91 -21.83
N HIS A 186 -24.18 4.64 -21.09
CA HIS A 186 -24.15 3.77 -19.91
C HIS A 186 -23.56 2.40 -20.25
N LYS A 187 -24.03 1.72 -21.31
CA LYS A 187 -23.50 0.41 -21.73
C LYS A 187 -21.98 0.43 -21.93
N GLY A 188 -21.45 1.47 -22.57
CA GLY A 188 -20.01 1.63 -22.78
C GLY A 188 -19.24 1.82 -21.47
N ILE A 189 -19.72 2.68 -20.58
CA ILE A 189 -19.12 2.92 -19.26
C ILE A 189 -19.15 1.64 -18.42
N TYR A 190 -20.28 0.96 -18.39
CA TYR A 190 -20.50 -0.26 -17.61
C TYR A 190 -19.66 -1.44 -18.13
N LEU A 191 -19.55 -1.60 -19.45
CA LEU A 191 -18.69 -2.64 -20.02
C LEU A 191 -17.22 -2.42 -19.67
N ASN A 192 -16.74 -1.17 -19.69
CA ASN A 192 -15.38 -0.85 -19.24
C ASN A 192 -15.21 -1.12 -17.75
N TYR A 193 -16.22 -0.84 -16.91
CA TYR A 193 -16.19 -1.24 -15.51
C TYR A 193 -16.00 -2.76 -15.34
N ILE A 194 -16.75 -3.59 -16.05
CA ILE A 194 -16.59 -5.05 -16.01
C ILE A 194 -15.18 -5.46 -16.47
N VAL A 195 -14.72 -4.92 -17.61
CA VAL A 195 -13.40 -5.25 -18.16
C VAL A 195 -12.29 -4.92 -17.16
N PHE A 196 -12.28 -3.72 -16.59
CA PHE A 196 -11.25 -3.31 -15.64
C PHE A 196 -11.41 -3.95 -14.26
N LEU A 197 -12.61 -4.35 -13.84
CA LEU A 197 -12.81 -5.20 -12.68
C LEU A 197 -12.12 -6.57 -12.88
N VAL A 198 -12.39 -7.23 -14.00
CA VAL A 198 -11.78 -8.54 -14.32
C VAL A 198 -10.27 -8.42 -14.44
N LEU A 199 -9.77 -7.41 -15.15
CA LEU A 199 -8.32 -7.16 -15.25
C LEU A 199 -7.69 -6.89 -13.88
N SER A 200 -8.36 -6.12 -13.01
CA SER A 200 -7.88 -5.85 -11.66
C SER A 200 -7.76 -7.13 -10.84
N ILE A 201 -8.79 -7.98 -10.87
CA ILE A 201 -8.77 -9.29 -10.21
C ILE A 201 -7.66 -10.18 -10.77
N VAL A 202 -7.51 -10.26 -12.09
CA VAL A 202 -6.47 -11.09 -12.73
C VAL A 202 -5.06 -10.63 -12.34
N VAL A 203 -4.77 -9.33 -12.44
CA VAL A 203 -3.44 -8.79 -12.10
C VAL A 203 -3.13 -8.97 -10.62
N GLN A 204 -4.10 -8.78 -9.73
CA GLN A 204 -3.93 -9.05 -8.30
C GLN A 204 -3.73 -10.55 -8.04
N ALA A 205 -4.57 -11.41 -8.61
CA ALA A 205 -4.47 -12.87 -8.47
C ALA A 205 -3.12 -13.41 -8.97
N MET A 206 -2.57 -12.85 -10.05
CA MET A 206 -1.24 -13.23 -10.54
C MET A 206 -0.13 -12.99 -9.51
N ASN A 207 -0.25 -11.95 -8.67
CA ASN A 207 0.69 -11.69 -7.59
C ASN A 207 0.39 -12.54 -6.36
N VAL A 208 -0.89 -12.62 -5.96
CA VAL A 208 -1.29 -13.34 -4.75
C VAL A 208 -1.07 -14.85 -4.86
N LEU A 209 -1.37 -15.43 -6.02
CA LEU A 209 -1.39 -16.88 -6.23
C LEU A 209 -0.06 -17.41 -6.81
N ASN A 210 0.94 -16.55 -7.00
CA ASN A 210 2.21 -16.97 -7.58
C ASN A 210 2.93 -17.98 -6.66
N GLY A 211 3.23 -19.16 -7.22
CA GLY A 211 3.87 -20.25 -6.49
C GLY A 211 3.00 -20.88 -5.39
N SER A 212 1.69 -20.68 -5.42
CA SER A 212 0.73 -21.27 -4.48
C SER A 212 0.17 -22.60 -5.00
N SER A 213 -0.07 -23.55 -4.10
CA SER A 213 -0.70 -24.84 -4.44
C SER A 213 -2.20 -24.69 -4.74
N ALA A 214 -2.80 -25.66 -5.43
CA ALA A 214 -4.23 -25.64 -5.75
C ALA A 214 -5.13 -25.53 -4.51
N SER A 215 -4.74 -26.17 -3.39
CA SER A 215 -5.48 -26.06 -2.13
C SER A 215 -5.41 -24.65 -1.55
N GLN A 216 -4.23 -24.02 -1.56
CA GLN A 216 -4.06 -22.64 -1.09
C GLN A 216 -4.83 -21.64 -1.95
N ILE A 217 -4.89 -21.85 -3.27
CA ILE A 217 -5.71 -21.03 -4.18
C ILE A 217 -7.20 -21.13 -3.80
N GLY A 218 -7.69 -22.36 -3.57
CA GLY A 218 -9.08 -22.57 -3.15
C GLY A 218 -9.40 -21.88 -1.82
N THR A 219 -8.56 -22.08 -0.80
CA THR A 219 -8.73 -21.43 0.50
C THR A 219 -8.67 -19.91 0.37
N PHE A 220 -7.74 -19.35 -0.41
CA PHE A 220 -7.71 -17.91 -0.63
C PHE A 220 -9.00 -17.38 -1.25
N ILE A 221 -9.47 -17.98 -2.36
CA ILE A 221 -10.63 -17.48 -3.09
C ILE A 221 -11.92 -17.55 -2.26
N PHE A 222 -12.11 -18.62 -1.48
CA PHE A 222 -13.38 -18.87 -0.79
C PHE A 222 -13.39 -18.52 0.70
N SER A 223 -12.23 -18.42 1.34
CA SER A 223 -12.12 -18.14 2.78
C SER A 223 -11.55 -16.75 3.10
N SER A 224 -10.77 -16.14 2.19
CA SER A 224 -10.25 -14.79 2.44
C SER A 224 -11.30 -13.72 2.17
N ALA A 225 -11.20 -12.59 2.89
CA ALA A 225 -12.05 -11.43 2.65
C ALA A 225 -11.89 -10.88 1.22
N THR A 226 -10.65 -10.87 0.71
CA THR A 226 -10.32 -10.41 -0.64
C THR A 226 -10.95 -11.31 -1.71
N GLY A 227 -10.83 -12.64 -1.57
CA GLY A 227 -11.42 -13.61 -2.48
C GLY A 227 -12.95 -13.51 -2.53
N LEU A 228 -13.61 -13.41 -1.37
CA LEU A 228 -15.05 -13.21 -1.28
C LEU A 228 -15.48 -11.90 -1.95
N SER A 229 -14.72 -10.81 -1.76
CA SER A 229 -15.02 -9.54 -2.41
C SER A 229 -14.96 -9.63 -3.95
N TRP A 230 -14.03 -10.42 -4.51
CA TRP A 230 -13.90 -10.62 -5.95
C TRP A 230 -15.11 -11.37 -6.49
N ILE A 231 -15.52 -12.44 -5.81
CA ILE A 231 -16.72 -13.22 -6.17
C ILE A 231 -17.96 -12.35 -6.15
N ILE A 232 -18.18 -11.60 -5.07
CA ILE A 232 -19.36 -10.74 -4.91
C ILE A 232 -19.32 -9.62 -5.96
N SER A 233 -18.17 -9.01 -6.22
CA SER A 233 -18.02 -7.96 -7.24
C SER A 233 -18.35 -8.46 -8.64
N LEU A 234 -17.87 -9.66 -9.00
CA LEU A 234 -18.17 -10.30 -10.29
C LEU A 234 -19.66 -10.63 -10.41
N PHE A 235 -20.27 -11.14 -9.34
CA PHE A 235 -21.70 -11.44 -9.28
C PHE A 235 -22.55 -10.17 -9.46
N LEU A 236 -22.24 -9.10 -8.71
CA LEU A 236 -22.92 -7.81 -8.83
C LEU A 236 -22.71 -7.17 -10.20
N ALA A 237 -21.52 -7.31 -10.79
CA ALA A 237 -21.23 -6.84 -12.14
C ALA A 237 -22.04 -7.59 -13.21
N LEU A 238 -22.17 -8.91 -13.07
CA LEU A 238 -22.94 -9.76 -13.98
C LEU A 238 -24.45 -9.48 -13.88
N ILE A 239 -25.02 -9.48 -12.66
CA ILE A 239 -26.43 -9.15 -12.47
C ILE A 239 -26.70 -7.72 -12.95
N GLY A 240 -25.81 -6.79 -12.62
CA GLY A 240 -25.99 -5.41 -13.00
C GLY A 240 -25.99 -5.20 -14.52
N TYR A 241 -25.23 -6.00 -15.28
CA TYR A 241 -25.26 -5.96 -16.75
C TYR A 241 -26.68 -6.16 -17.31
N PHE A 242 -27.49 -6.99 -16.65
CA PHE A 242 -28.86 -7.29 -17.09
C PHE A 242 -29.92 -6.38 -16.47
N LEU A 243 -29.71 -5.90 -15.24
CA LEU A 243 -30.78 -5.26 -14.45
C LEU A 243 -30.58 -3.76 -14.20
N VAL A 244 -29.34 -3.26 -14.24
CA VAL A 244 -29.05 -1.84 -13.98
C VAL A 244 -29.70 -0.95 -15.05
N SER A 245 -30.12 0.25 -14.64
CA SER A 245 -30.84 1.23 -15.45
C SER A 245 -32.26 0.82 -15.83
N LYS A 246 -32.82 -0.29 -15.31
CA LYS A 246 -34.21 -0.70 -15.59
C LYS A 246 -35.18 -0.29 -14.48
N HIS A 247 -34.77 -0.45 -13.22
CA HIS A 247 -35.64 -0.22 -12.07
C HIS A 247 -34.93 0.62 -11.00
N LYS A 248 -35.58 1.72 -10.58
CA LYS A 248 -35.01 2.66 -9.62
C LYS A 248 -34.55 1.97 -8.33
N GLY A 249 -35.39 1.15 -7.71
CA GLY A 249 -35.06 0.47 -6.45
C GLY A 249 -33.83 -0.43 -6.59
N PHE A 250 -33.76 -1.22 -7.65
CA PHE A 250 -32.62 -2.09 -7.93
C PHE A 250 -31.33 -1.28 -8.12
N ASP A 251 -31.38 -0.18 -8.87
CA ASP A 251 -30.23 0.67 -9.15
C ASP A 251 -29.60 1.27 -7.87
N PHE A 252 -30.42 1.72 -6.91
CA PHE A 252 -29.94 2.21 -5.62
C PHE A 252 -29.32 1.11 -4.77
N VAL A 253 -29.95 -0.08 -4.72
CA VAL A 253 -29.42 -1.23 -3.97
C VAL A 253 -28.10 -1.70 -4.59
N TRP A 254 -28.04 -1.84 -5.91
CA TRP A 254 -26.84 -2.22 -6.63
C TRP A 254 -25.70 -1.23 -6.41
N ALA A 255 -25.97 0.08 -6.50
CA ALA A 255 -24.99 1.13 -6.24
C ALA A 255 -24.45 1.07 -4.80
N GLY A 256 -25.31 0.83 -3.82
CA GLY A 256 -24.91 0.64 -2.44
C GLY A 256 -24.02 -0.60 -2.25
N LEU A 257 -24.45 -1.75 -2.76
CA LEU A 257 -23.73 -3.01 -2.60
C LEU A 257 -22.39 -3.01 -3.31
N VAL A 258 -22.30 -2.50 -4.54
CA VAL A 258 -21.04 -2.50 -5.31
C VAL A 258 -19.99 -1.60 -4.65
N LEU A 259 -20.39 -0.45 -4.13
CA LEU A 259 -19.49 0.43 -3.39
C LEU A 259 -19.11 -0.18 -2.04
N LEU A 260 -20.05 -0.77 -1.30
CA LEU A 260 -19.76 -1.42 -0.02
C LEU A 260 -18.77 -2.58 -0.19
N VAL A 261 -18.92 -3.41 -1.22
CA VAL A 261 -17.96 -4.49 -1.49
C VAL A 261 -16.59 -3.93 -1.88
N SER A 262 -16.55 -2.77 -2.54
CA SER A 262 -15.29 -2.11 -2.90
C SER A 262 -14.55 -1.57 -1.66
N THR A 263 -15.26 -1.16 -0.60
CA THR A 263 -14.63 -0.71 0.65
C THR A 263 -14.09 -1.86 1.52
N LEU A 264 -14.52 -3.09 1.24
CA LEU A 264 -13.97 -4.29 1.90
C LEU A 264 -12.59 -4.68 1.36
N ASN A 265 -12.14 -4.03 0.28
CA ASN A 265 -10.80 -4.21 -0.28
C ASN A 265 -9.90 -3.03 0.11
N GLY A 266 -8.90 -3.29 0.95
CA GLY A 266 -7.83 -2.34 1.29
C GLY A 266 -7.84 -1.85 2.74
N HIS A 267 -7.15 -0.73 2.99
CA HIS A 267 -6.81 -0.21 4.32
C HIS A 267 -8.01 0.03 5.25
N ALA A 268 -9.23 0.17 4.71
CA ALA A 268 -10.43 0.40 5.53
C ALA A 268 -10.74 -0.79 6.45
N VAL A 269 -10.41 -2.03 6.06
CA VAL A 269 -10.65 -3.23 6.87
C VAL A 269 -9.47 -3.56 7.79
N ALA A 270 -8.28 -3.06 7.47
CA ALA A 270 -7.04 -3.33 8.18
C ALA A 270 -6.86 -2.52 9.50
N THR A 271 -7.80 -1.64 9.85
CA THR A 271 -7.71 -0.80 11.05
C THR A 271 -8.23 -1.48 12.33
N ASN A 272 -7.98 -0.85 13.48
CA ASN A 272 -8.46 -1.32 14.78
C ASN A 272 -9.99 -1.23 14.94
N ILE A 273 -10.67 -0.35 14.18
CA ILE A 273 -12.12 -0.17 14.27
C ILE A 273 -12.76 -0.24 12.86
N PRO A 274 -12.77 -1.42 12.22
CA PRO A 274 -13.09 -1.57 10.80
C PRO A 274 -14.45 -1.00 10.40
N TYR A 275 -15.45 -1.10 11.27
CA TYR A 275 -16.80 -0.63 10.95
C TYR A 275 -16.85 0.88 10.64
N TYR A 276 -16.13 1.70 11.40
CA TYR A 276 -16.14 3.16 11.19
C TYR A 276 -15.37 3.54 9.93
N THR A 277 -14.22 2.93 9.67
CA THR A 277 -13.41 3.22 8.48
C THR A 277 -14.09 2.73 7.21
N VAL A 278 -14.77 1.59 7.24
CA VAL A 278 -15.62 1.10 6.13
C VAL A 278 -16.77 2.06 5.85
N MET A 279 -17.43 2.60 6.89
CA MET A 279 -18.51 3.56 6.71
C MET A 279 -18.02 4.89 6.12
N LEU A 280 -16.88 5.41 6.60
CA LEU A 280 -16.27 6.63 6.08
C LEU A 280 -15.88 6.48 4.61
N ASP A 281 -15.25 5.36 4.25
CA ASP A 281 -14.86 5.08 2.87
C ASP A 281 -16.08 4.90 1.97
N PHE A 282 -17.14 4.25 2.45
CA PHE A 282 -18.39 4.10 1.70
C PHE A 282 -19.02 5.46 1.38
N ILE A 283 -19.09 6.36 2.37
CA ILE A 283 -19.60 7.73 2.17
C ILE A 283 -18.65 8.52 1.24
N HIS A 284 -17.34 8.31 1.34
CA HIS A 284 -16.36 8.93 0.44
C HIS A 284 -16.57 8.49 -1.02
N LEU A 285 -16.75 7.19 -1.27
CA LEU A 285 -16.95 6.64 -2.60
C LEU A 285 -18.30 7.06 -3.23
N ILE A 286 -19.40 7.03 -2.47
CA ILE A 286 -20.70 7.42 -3.03
C ILE A 286 -20.75 8.91 -3.38
N THR A 287 -20.12 9.76 -2.57
CA THR A 287 -20.03 11.20 -2.84
C THR A 287 -19.12 11.49 -4.03
N ALA A 288 -18.00 10.76 -4.18
CA ALA A 288 -17.14 10.81 -5.35
C ALA A 288 -17.87 10.37 -6.63
N ALA A 289 -18.66 9.27 -6.56
CA ALA A 289 -19.41 8.75 -7.70
C ALA A 289 -20.50 9.73 -8.16
N LEU A 290 -21.25 10.32 -7.23
CA LEU A 290 -22.25 11.36 -7.54
C LEU A 290 -21.61 12.58 -8.23
N TRP A 291 -20.44 13.02 -7.77
CA TRP A 291 -19.71 14.12 -8.41
C TRP A 291 -19.22 13.73 -9.82
N ALA A 292 -18.50 12.60 -9.94
CA ALA A 292 -17.89 12.13 -11.17
C ALA A 292 -18.91 11.81 -12.28
N GLY A 293 -20.01 11.11 -11.94
CA GLY A 293 -21.05 10.79 -12.93
C GLY A 293 -21.73 12.03 -13.48
N GLY A 294 -22.04 13.00 -12.61
CA GLY A 294 -22.78 14.20 -13.01
C GLY A 294 -21.94 15.15 -13.86
N ILE A 295 -20.66 15.33 -13.54
CA ILE A 295 -19.76 16.18 -14.34
C ILE A 295 -19.49 15.58 -15.73
N VAL A 296 -19.34 14.26 -15.83
CA VAL A 296 -19.16 13.60 -17.14
C VAL A 296 -20.44 13.66 -17.96
N TYR A 297 -21.62 13.49 -17.34
CA TYR A 297 -22.89 13.74 -18.03
C TYR A 297 -22.95 15.16 -18.59
N LEU A 298 -22.67 16.18 -17.76
CA LEU A 298 -22.65 17.58 -18.18
C LEU A 298 -21.72 17.77 -19.38
N LEU A 299 -20.49 17.25 -19.34
CA LEU A 299 -19.51 17.40 -20.42
C LEU A 299 -19.98 16.74 -21.73
N LEU A 300 -20.49 15.51 -21.65
CA LEU A 300 -20.88 14.71 -22.82
C LEU A 300 -22.13 15.26 -23.51
N PHE A 301 -23.10 15.75 -22.73
CA PHE A 301 -24.39 16.21 -23.24
C PHE A 301 -24.43 17.73 -23.51
N PHE A 302 -23.43 18.50 -23.04
CA PHE A 302 -23.38 19.97 -23.14
C PHE A 302 -23.70 20.55 -24.52
N LYS A 303 -23.14 19.94 -25.58
CA LYS A 303 -23.20 20.52 -26.95
C LYS A 303 -24.50 20.16 -27.68
N LYS A 304 -24.93 18.90 -27.59
CA LYS A 304 -26.02 18.35 -28.44
C LYS A 304 -27.37 18.28 -27.72
N HIS A 305 -27.37 18.25 -26.39
CA HIS A 305 -28.58 18.02 -25.58
C HIS A 305 -28.66 19.08 -24.47
N ARG A 306 -28.59 20.35 -24.88
CA ARG A 306 -28.38 21.48 -23.96
C ARG A 306 -29.56 21.70 -23.00
N GLU A 307 -30.79 21.46 -23.45
CA GLU A 307 -31.98 21.66 -22.63
C GLU A 307 -31.98 20.75 -21.40
N ASP A 308 -31.77 19.44 -21.60
CA ASP A 308 -31.61 18.47 -20.51
C ASP A 308 -30.51 18.91 -19.53
N VAL A 309 -29.36 19.36 -20.07
CA VAL A 309 -28.22 19.83 -19.27
C VAL A 309 -28.57 21.04 -18.43
N LEU A 310 -29.25 22.05 -18.99
CA LEU A 310 -29.64 23.26 -18.26
C LEU A 310 -30.67 22.96 -17.15
N LEU A 311 -31.57 22.00 -17.37
CA LEU A 311 -32.56 21.58 -16.37
C LEU A 311 -31.95 20.70 -15.26
N PHE A 312 -30.96 19.87 -15.61
CA PHE A 312 -30.25 19.00 -14.67
C PHE A 312 -29.31 19.78 -13.74
N MET A 313 -28.64 20.79 -14.29
CA MET A 313 -27.50 21.45 -13.68
C MET A 313 -27.75 22.14 -12.32
N PRO A 314 -28.90 22.79 -12.04
CA PRO A 314 -29.19 23.30 -10.70
C PRO A 314 -29.24 22.19 -9.63
N ARG A 315 -29.81 21.02 -9.97
CA ARG A 315 -29.86 19.85 -9.08
C ARG A 315 -28.47 19.28 -8.86
N PHE A 316 -27.71 19.10 -9.96
CA PHE A 316 -26.33 18.65 -9.88
C PHE A 316 -25.48 19.58 -9.02
N SER A 317 -25.51 20.88 -9.25
CA SER A 317 -24.69 21.84 -8.52
C SER A 317 -24.96 21.82 -7.00
N LYS A 318 -26.22 21.66 -6.59
CA LYS A 318 -26.58 21.52 -5.17
C LYS A 318 -26.02 20.24 -4.58
N ILE A 319 -26.27 19.10 -5.22
CA ILE A 319 -25.81 17.78 -4.74
C ILE A 319 -24.29 17.70 -4.75
N ALA A 320 -23.63 18.17 -5.81
CA ALA A 320 -22.18 18.20 -5.93
C ALA A 320 -21.50 19.00 -4.81
N LEU A 321 -22.08 20.13 -4.38
CA LEU A 321 -21.56 20.89 -3.24
C LEU A 321 -21.63 20.08 -1.93
N PHE A 322 -22.78 19.46 -1.65
CA PHE A 322 -22.92 18.60 -0.45
C PHE A 322 -22.01 17.37 -0.52
N SER A 323 -21.94 16.72 -1.68
CA SER A 323 -21.02 15.59 -1.91
C SER A 323 -19.57 16.00 -1.66
N LEU A 324 -19.14 17.17 -2.13
CA LEU A 324 -17.77 17.63 -1.97
C LEU A 324 -17.44 17.98 -0.52
N LEU A 325 -18.38 18.58 0.23
CA LEU A 325 -18.23 18.81 1.66
C LEU A 325 -18.11 17.51 2.46
N LEU A 326 -18.99 16.54 2.17
CA LEU A 326 -18.94 15.22 2.80
C LEU A 326 -17.65 14.47 2.45
N LEU A 327 -17.19 14.56 1.19
CA LEU A 327 -15.94 13.95 0.73
C LEU A 327 -14.73 14.51 1.47
N ILE A 328 -14.71 15.82 1.75
CA ILE A 328 -13.67 16.46 2.57
C ILE A 328 -13.74 15.95 4.01
N ILE A 329 -14.93 15.96 4.63
CA ILE A 329 -15.11 15.52 6.02
C ILE A 329 -14.69 14.06 6.19
N THR A 330 -15.18 13.17 5.32
CA THR A 330 -14.86 11.74 5.40
C THR A 330 -13.39 11.49 5.13
N GLY A 331 -12.77 12.23 4.19
CA GLY A 331 -11.34 12.12 3.91
C GLY A 331 -10.46 12.55 5.10
N ILE A 332 -10.84 13.62 5.80
CA ILE A 332 -10.15 14.08 7.02
C ILE A 332 -10.27 13.03 8.12
N LEU A 333 -11.50 12.59 8.42
CA LEU A 333 -11.74 11.59 9.47
C LEU A 333 -11.03 10.27 9.18
N TYR A 334 -11.05 9.81 7.92
CA TYR A 334 -10.36 8.58 7.51
C TYR A 334 -8.84 8.69 7.67
N THR A 335 -8.25 9.83 7.29
CA THR A 335 -6.81 10.09 7.44
C THR A 335 -6.39 10.08 8.91
N LEU A 336 -7.15 10.75 9.78
CA LEU A 336 -6.86 10.82 11.21
C LEU A 336 -6.96 9.46 11.93
N MET A 337 -7.72 8.51 11.37
CA MET A 337 -7.87 7.17 11.94
C MET A 337 -6.74 6.21 11.54
N ILE A 338 -6.11 6.45 10.40
CA ILE A 338 -5.11 5.56 9.81
C ILE A 338 -3.69 5.99 10.15
N VAL A 339 -3.47 7.30 10.30
CA VAL A 339 -2.13 7.83 10.56
C VAL A 339 -1.94 8.03 12.07
N PRO A 340 -0.85 7.52 12.68
CA PRO A 340 -0.62 7.61 14.12
C PRO A 340 -0.28 9.04 14.56
N ASN A 341 0.40 9.81 13.69
CA ASN A 341 0.70 11.22 13.94
C ASN A 341 0.72 12.05 12.64
N ILE A 342 0.44 13.35 12.75
CA ILE A 342 0.35 14.25 11.59
C ILE A 342 1.70 14.41 10.85
N SER A 343 2.83 14.18 11.52
CA SER A 343 4.17 14.31 10.92
C SER A 343 4.34 13.36 9.74
N VAL A 344 3.79 12.14 9.82
CA VAL A 344 3.81 11.15 8.73
C VAL A 344 3.32 11.74 7.40
N ILE A 345 2.35 12.65 7.42
CA ILE A 345 1.80 13.25 6.19
C ILE A 345 2.86 14.06 5.42
N PHE A 346 3.85 14.62 6.10
CA PHE A 346 4.87 15.47 5.49
C PHE A 346 6.12 14.71 5.06
N HIS A 347 6.37 13.54 5.64
CA HIS A 347 7.60 12.78 5.42
C HIS A 347 7.40 11.52 4.55
N THR A 348 6.16 11.14 4.24
CA THR A 348 5.88 9.94 3.45
C THR A 348 5.34 10.25 2.07
N THR A 349 5.65 9.38 1.10
CA THR A 349 5.09 9.47 -0.26
C THR A 349 3.56 9.49 -0.24
N TRP A 350 2.96 8.63 0.60
CA TRP A 350 1.51 8.57 0.77
C TRP A 350 0.95 9.94 1.23
N GLY A 351 1.58 10.54 2.23
CA GLY A 351 1.20 11.84 2.77
C GLY A 351 1.36 12.98 1.77
N ILE A 352 2.47 13.01 1.03
CA ILE A 352 2.72 14.01 -0.01
C ILE A 352 1.64 13.91 -1.11
N LEU A 353 1.32 12.70 -1.58
CA LEU A 353 0.28 12.51 -2.59
C LEU A 353 -1.10 12.88 -2.07
N LEU A 354 -1.39 12.63 -0.79
CA LEU A 354 -2.61 13.10 -0.14
C LEU A 354 -2.68 14.63 -0.14
N LEU A 355 -1.60 15.32 0.20
CA LEU A 355 -1.54 16.79 0.16
C LEU A 355 -1.78 17.33 -1.26
N VAL A 356 -1.20 16.69 -2.28
CA VAL A 356 -1.47 17.04 -3.70
C VAL A 356 -2.95 16.83 -4.03
N LYS A 357 -3.55 15.70 -3.61
CA LYS A 357 -5.00 15.43 -3.78
C LYS A 357 -5.85 16.52 -3.12
N VAL A 358 -5.53 16.93 -1.89
CA VAL A 358 -6.23 18.01 -1.18
C VAL A 358 -6.12 19.32 -1.96
N GLY A 359 -4.92 19.67 -2.45
CA GLY A 359 -4.72 20.84 -3.30
C GLY A 359 -5.58 20.82 -4.57
N LEU A 360 -5.67 19.67 -5.26
CA LEU A 360 -6.53 19.51 -6.43
C LEU A 360 -8.02 19.66 -6.08
N VAL A 361 -8.47 19.14 -4.93
CA VAL A 361 -9.85 19.31 -4.45
C VAL A 361 -10.16 20.77 -4.17
N CYS A 362 -9.22 21.54 -3.60
CA CYS A 362 -9.37 22.99 -3.45
C CYS A 362 -9.52 23.70 -4.80
N ILE A 363 -8.76 23.28 -5.82
CA ILE A 363 -8.91 23.82 -7.19
C ILE A 363 -10.28 23.46 -7.77
N VAL A 364 -10.78 22.23 -7.57
CA VAL A 364 -12.13 21.80 -7.98
C VAL A 364 -13.20 22.70 -7.35
N LEU A 365 -13.09 23.04 -6.07
CA LEU A 365 -14.03 23.97 -5.40
C LEU A 365 -14.06 25.35 -6.10
N ILE A 366 -12.88 25.89 -6.44
CA ILE A 366 -12.75 27.17 -7.14
C ILE A 366 -13.38 27.07 -8.54
N ILE A 367 -13.05 26.03 -9.30
CA ILE A 367 -13.60 25.82 -10.64
C ILE A 367 -15.12 25.62 -10.60
N GLY A 368 -15.64 24.87 -9.62
CA GLY A 368 -17.08 24.68 -9.41
C GLY A 368 -17.80 26.01 -9.13
N ALA A 369 -17.19 26.90 -8.35
CA ALA A 369 -17.71 28.26 -8.12
C ALA A 369 -17.70 29.10 -9.42
N LEU A 370 -16.64 29.00 -10.23
CA LEU A 370 -16.55 29.68 -11.52
C LEU A 370 -17.57 29.13 -12.53
N VAL A 371 -17.79 27.81 -12.58
CA VAL A 371 -18.84 27.19 -13.39
C VAL A 371 -20.21 27.76 -12.99
N ARG A 372 -20.51 27.82 -11.69
CA ARG A 372 -21.76 28.39 -11.19
C ARG A 372 -21.94 29.87 -11.56
N ASN A 373 -20.86 30.66 -11.55
CA ASN A 373 -20.91 32.06 -11.96
C ASN A 373 -21.08 32.23 -13.48
N ALA A 374 -20.32 31.47 -14.29
CA ALA A 374 -20.42 31.47 -15.75
C ALA A 374 -21.83 31.08 -16.21
N LEU A 375 -22.50 30.21 -15.45
CA LEU A 375 -23.90 29.85 -15.67
C LEU A 375 -24.87 30.99 -15.44
N LYS A 376 -24.73 31.71 -14.31
CA LYS A 376 -25.53 32.90 -14.04
C LYS A 376 -25.36 33.96 -15.13
N LYS A 377 -24.17 34.07 -15.71
CA LYS A 377 -23.83 35.04 -16.76
C LYS A 377 -24.10 34.54 -18.20
N ASN A 378 -24.59 33.30 -18.37
CA ASN A 378 -24.81 32.65 -19.66
C ASN A 378 -23.55 32.61 -20.59
N GLU A 379 -22.35 32.57 -20.00
CA GLU A 379 -21.07 32.60 -20.72
C GLU A 379 -20.66 31.21 -21.26
N GLN A 380 -21.14 30.90 -22.46
CA GLN A 380 -21.09 29.54 -23.02
C GLN A 380 -19.68 29.00 -23.28
N THR A 381 -18.80 29.84 -23.84
CA THR A 381 -17.45 29.43 -24.26
C THR A 381 -16.57 29.13 -23.05
N ASN A 382 -16.76 29.87 -21.95
CA ASN A 382 -16.06 29.66 -20.69
C ASN A 382 -16.57 28.42 -19.98
N LEU A 383 -17.88 28.18 -20.01
CA LEU A 383 -18.51 27.03 -19.35
C LEU A 383 -17.97 25.68 -19.83
N LYS A 384 -17.89 25.45 -21.15
CA LYS A 384 -17.33 24.20 -21.68
C LYS A 384 -15.86 24.00 -21.29
N LYS A 385 -15.06 25.06 -21.31
CA LYS A 385 -13.65 25.01 -20.91
C LYS A 385 -13.53 24.65 -19.44
N LEU A 386 -14.31 25.29 -18.57
CA LEU A 386 -14.34 25.02 -17.14
C LEU A 386 -14.77 23.58 -16.83
N LEU A 387 -15.82 23.07 -17.49
CA LEU A 387 -16.21 21.65 -17.36
C LEU A 387 -15.12 20.69 -17.82
N THR A 388 -14.35 21.05 -18.87
CA THR A 388 -13.23 20.22 -19.34
C THR A 388 -12.08 20.22 -18.33
N VAL A 389 -11.77 21.38 -17.73
CA VAL A 389 -10.78 21.49 -16.66
C VAL A 389 -11.21 20.64 -15.46
N ASP A 390 -12.47 20.72 -15.07
CA ASP A 390 -13.00 20.05 -13.89
C ASP A 390 -13.03 18.50 -14.08
N VAL A 391 -13.37 18.00 -15.27
CA VAL A 391 -13.18 16.57 -15.62
C VAL A 391 -11.69 16.17 -15.65
N THR A 392 -10.79 17.06 -16.06
CA THR A 392 -9.35 16.79 -16.03
C THR A 392 -8.85 16.68 -14.58
N LEU A 393 -9.27 17.58 -13.69
CA LEU A 393 -8.95 17.52 -12.26
C LEU A 393 -9.49 16.24 -11.62
N MET A 394 -10.72 15.83 -11.96
CA MET A 394 -11.28 14.54 -11.55
C MET A 394 -10.38 13.37 -11.99
N ALA A 395 -9.95 13.33 -13.25
CA ALA A 395 -9.08 12.27 -13.74
C ALA A 395 -7.71 12.25 -13.02
N LEU A 396 -7.14 13.43 -12.73
CA LEU A 396 -5.89 13.55 -11.96
C LEU A 396 -6.05 13.09 -10.50
N ILE A 397 -7.18 13.43 -9.87
CA ILE A 397 -7.50 12.96 -8.52
C ILE A 397 -7.63 11.43 -8.51
N VAL A 398 -8.35 10.85 -9.47
CA VAL A 398 -8.50 9.38 -9.58
C VAL A 398 -7.16 8.69 -9.88
N LEU A 399 -6.31 9.30 -10.70
CA LEU A 399 -4.94 8.82 -10.93
C LEU A 399 -4.15 8.75 -9.63
N ILE A 400 -4.17 9.83 -8.83
CA ILE A 400 -3.50 9.85 -7.51
C ILE A 400 -4.12 8.80 -6.59
N VAL A 401 -5.44 8.68 -6.56
CA VAL A 401 -6.13 7.69 -5.71
C VAL A 401 -5.68 6.27 -6.06
N GLY A 402 -5.66 5.88 -7.35
CA GLY A 402 -5.22 4.54 -7.74
C GLY A 402 -3.75 4.25 -7.47
N ILE A 403 -2.92 5.27 -7.23
CA ILE A 403 -1.53 5.10 -6.75
C ILE A 403 -1.52 5.01 -5.22
N ILE A 404 -2.19 5.93 -4.52
CA ILE A 404 -2.22 6.00 -3.05
C ILE A 404 -2.82 4.72 -2.44
N THR A 405 -3.80 4.08 -3.08
CA THR A 405 -4.44 2.85 -2.58
C THR A 405 -3.47 1.69 -2.41
N HIS A 406 -2.33 1.70 -3.10
CA HIS A 406 -1.27 0.70 -2.99
C HIS A 406 -0.13 1.09 -2.05
N LEU A 407 -0.10 2.35 -1.63
CA LEU A 407 0.91 2.82 -0.71
C LEU A 407 0.43 2.59 0.71
N ASN A 408 1.32 2.10 1.57
CA ASN A 408 1.03 2.06 3.00
C ASN A 408 1.13 3.50 3.56
N PRO A 409 0.09 4.01 4.23
CA PRO A 409 0.10 5.31 4.89
C PRO A 409 1.27 5.51 5.84
N ILE A 410 1.67 4.43 6.51
CA ILE A 410 2.82 4.39 7.42
C ILE A 410 3.88 3.49 6.77
N PRO A 411 4.99 4.03 6.25
CA PRO A 411 6.05 3.20 5.71
C PRO A 411 6.59 2.29 6.80
N GLN A 412 6.83 1.05 6.41
CA GLN A 412 7.36 0.05 7.33
C GLN A 412 8.81 0.37 7.65
N ASN A 413 9.16 0.14 8.92
CA ASN A 413 10.55 0.00 9.31
C ASN A 413 11.12 -1.25 8.63
N LYS A 414 12.35 -1.16 8.15
CA LYS A 414 13.01 -2.26 7.42
C LYS A 414 14.36 -2.59 8.06
N PRO A 415 14.83 -3.84 7.93
CA PRO A 415 16.23 -4.14 8.19
C PRO A 415 17.10 -3.29 7.25
N LEU A 416 18.20 -2.77 7.79
CA LEU A 416 19.18 -2.03 7.01
C LEU A 416 20.21 -3.02 6.49
N LEU A 417 20.33 -3.14 5.17
CA LEU A 417 21.49 -3.70 4.50
C LEU A 417 22.23 -2.56 3.81
N TRP A 418 23.36 -2.18 4.37
CA TRP A 418 24.15 -1.05 3.90
C TRP A 418 25.57 -1.50 3.61
N LYS A 419 26.00 -1.32 2.36
CA LYS A 419 27.37 -1.56 1.92
C LYS A 419 27.93 -0.24 1.41
N GLU A 420 29.02 0.21 2.02
CA GLU A 420 29.75 1.41 1.63
C GLU A 420 31.22 1.03 1.36
N GLU A 421 31.86 1.67 0.39
CA GLU A 421 33.30 1.58 0.18
C GLU A 421 33.93 2.91 0.56
N GLN A 422 34.90 2.88 1.47
CA GLN A 422 35.67 4.05 1.85
C GLN A 422 37.15 3.73 1.76
N GLN A 423 37.88 4.47 0.92
CA GLN A 423 39.32 4.31 0.75
C GLN A 423 39.76 2.85 0.46
N GLY A 424 38.92 2.08 -0.23
CA GLY A 424 39.19 0.69 -0.58
C GLY A 424 38.85 -0.35 0.48
N MET A 425 38.32 0.06 1.64
CA MET A 425 37.68 -0.83 2.62
C MET A 425 36.17 -0.89 2.35
N TYR A 426 35.63 -2.10 2.25
CA TYR A 426 34.19 -2.32 2.22
C TYR A 426 33.68 -2.52 3.65
N ILE A 427 32.68 -1.74 4.05
CA ILE A 427 32.01 -1.92 5.33
C ILE A 427 30.58 -2.33 5.02
N VAL A 428 30.20 -3.52 5.49
CA VAL A 428 28.84 -4.04 5.39
C VAL A 428 28.19 -3.94 6.76
N THR A 429 27.11 -3.18 6.86
CA THR A 429 26.29 -3.07 8.06
C THR A 429 24.94 -3.71 7.80
N LYS A 430 24.57 -4.64 8.66
CA LYS A 430 23.27 -5.32 8.68
C LYS A 430 22.57 -5.03 9.99
N THR A 431 21.26 -4.83 9.96
CA THR A 431 20.44 -4.73 11.16
C THR A 431 19.21 -5.61 11.06
N SER A 432 18.65 -6.01 12.20
CA SER A 432 17.23 -6.40 12.24
C SER A 432 16.35 -5.18 11.92
N THR A 433 15.03 -5.39 11.85
CA THR A 433 14.05 -4.30 11.65
C THR A 433 14.31 -3.14 12.61
N LEU A 434 14.57 -1.95 12.06
CA LEU A 434 14.86 -0.74 12.85
C LEU A 434 13.56 -0.16 13.41
N GLN A 435 13.17 -0.60 14.60
CA GLN A 435 11.98 -0.12 15.31
C GLN A 435 12.33 0.43 16.67
N GLN A 436 11.40 1.16 17.30
CA GLN A 436 11.58 1.58 18.68
C GLN A 436 11.79 0.37 19.59
N GLY A 437 12.80 0.44 20.46
CA GLY A 437 13.22 -0.67 21.33
C GLY A 437 14.51 -1.33 20.85
N ASN A 438 14.65 -2.61 21.18
CA ASN A 438 15.88 -3.36 20.89
C ASN A 438 15.95 -3.74 19.40
N PHE A 439 17.15 -3.67 18.84
CA PHE A 439 17.45 -4.20 17.52
C PHE A 439 18.82 -4.86 17.50
N ALA A 440 19.00 -5.83 16.60
CA ALA A 440 20.28 -6.46 16.35
C ALA A 440 21.04 -5.72 15.25
N MET A 441 22.36 -5.67 15.37
CA MET A 441 23.26 -5.08 14.37
C MET A 441 24.50 -5.94 14.21
N VAL A 442 24.94 -6.10 12.96
CA VAL A 442 26.21 -6.73 12.58
C VAL A 442 26.96 -5.78 11.66
N VAL A 443 28.24 -5.58 11.94
CA VAL A 443 29.16 -4.79 11.13
C VAL A 443 30.32 -5.68 10.69
N SER A 444 30.49 -5.82 9.38
CA SER A 444 31.51 -6.65 8.76
C SER A 444 32.41 -5.80 7.85
N PRO A 445 33.47 -5.20 8.39
CA PRO A 445 34.49 -4.53 7.59
C PRO A 445 35.40 -5.54 6.88
N SER A 446 35.74 -5.26 5.62
CA SER A 446 36.75 -6.03 4.89
C SER A 446 38.15 -5.71 5.41
N GLN A 447 39.12 -6.59 5.12
CA GLN A 447 40.50 -6.27 5.42
C GLN A 447 40.96 -5.01 4.66
N PRO A 448 41.70 -4.11 5.33
CA PRO A 448 42.43 -3.01 4.70
C PRO A 448 43.33 -3.48 3.55
N LYS A 449 43.49 -2.66 2.51
CA LYS A 449 44.36 -2.98 1.35
C LYS A 449 45.85 -3.01 1.70
N ASP A 450 46.25 -2.29 2.75
CA ASP A 450 47.62 -2.26 3.27
C ASP A 450 47.97 -3.51 4.12
N GLY A 451 47.00 -4.39 4.37
CA GLY A 451 47.18 -5.61 5.18
C GLY A 451 47.16 -5.38 6.69
N SER A 452 46.88 -4.15 7.15
CA SER A 452 46.70 -3.86 8.58
C SER A 452 45.49 -4.62 9.14
N SER A 453 45.51 -4.86 10.46
CA SER A 453 44.41 -5.57 11.14
C SER A 453 43.45 -4.59 11.78
N ILE A 454 42.20 -5.02 11.95
CA ILE A 454 41.15 -4.18 12.53
C ILE A 454 41.27 -4.20 14.05
N GLN A 455 41.54 -3.02 14.62
CA GLN A 455 41.70 -2.83 16.05
C GLN A 455 40.34 -2.66 16.73
N MET A 456 39.48 -1.79 16.19
CA MET A 456 38.23 -1.42 16.81
C MET A 456 37.17 -1.07 15.77
N VAL A 457 35.92 -1.43 16.06
CA VAL A 457 34.73 -0.99 15.32
C VAL A 457 33.75 -0.42 16.33
N THR A 458 33.35 0.82 16.13
CA THR A 458 32.34 1.52 16.94
C THR A 458 31.20 1.97 16.05
N ALA A 459 29.97 1.90 16.53
CA ALA A 459 28.82 2.46 15.85
C ALA A 459 28.08 3.40 16.79
N THR A 460 27.56 4.51 16.26
CA THR A 460 26.76 5.47 17.03
C THR A 460 25.51 5.90 16.27
N LEU A 461 24.45 6.19 17.01
CA LEU A 461 23.20 6.74 16.51
C LEU A 461 23.04 8.16 17.01
N THR A 462 22.91 9.11 16.09
CA THR A 462 22.69 10.52 16.45
C THR A 462 21.32 10.97 15.95
N PRO A 463 20.43 11.51 16.80
CA PRO A 463 19.18 12.08 16.33
C PRO A 463 19.45 13.22 15.34
N LYS A 464 18.73 13.26 14.22
CA LYS A 464 18.99 14.27 13.19
C LYS A 464 18.66 15.67 13.71
N GLY A 465 19.56 16.62 13.46
CA GLY A 465 19.46 17.99 13.96
C GLY A 465 19.94 18.17 15.40
N LYS A 466 20.41 17.09 16.06
CA LYS A 466 21.09 17.15 17.35
C LYS A 466 22.60 17.00 17.18
N GLY A 467 23.36 17.53 18.14
CA GLY A 467 24.82 17.44 18.16
C GLY A 467 25.32 16.06 18.60
N LYS A 468 26.64 15.81 18.44
CA LYS A 468 27.30 14.56 18.86
C LYS A 468 27.16 14.23 20.36
N GLU A 469 26.81 15.22 21.18
CA GLU A 469 26.56 15.05 22.63
C GLU A 469 25.29 14.24 22.93
N GLU A 470 24.35 14.18 21.98
CA GLU A 470 23.13 13.36 22.08
C GLU A 470 23.27 12.03 21.32
N SER A 471 24.48 11.66 20.90
CA SER A 471 24.75 10.38 20.24
C SER A 471 24.67 9.21 21.22
N ILE A 472 24.04 8.14 20.78
CA ILE A 472 23.93 6.87 21.51
C ILE A 472 24.97 5.91 20.93
N GLU A 473 25.87 5.42 21.78
CA GLU A 473 26.84 4.41 21.39
C GLU A 473 26.19 3.02 21.31
N ILE A 474 26.47 2.29 20.24
CA ILE A 474 25.99 0.93 20.04
C ILE A 474 27.05 -0.05 20.59
N PRO A 475 26.71 -0.89 21.59
CA PRO A 475 27.67 -1.78 22.21
C PRO A 475 27.93 -3.00 21.31
N LEU A 476 28.89 -2.88 20.39
CA LEU A 476 29.32 -3.96 19.51
C LEU A 476 30.32 -4.89 20.23
N GLU A 477 30.11 -6.19 20.11
CA GLU A 477 31.01 -7.23 20.60
C GLU A 477 31.68 -7.94 19.40
N LYS A 478 32.98 -8.22 19.50
CA LYS A 478 33.72 -8.90 18.43
C LYS A 478 33.34 -10.39 18.41
N GLU A 479 32.85 -10.87 17.27
CA GLU A 479 32.47 -12.27 17.08
C GLU A 479 33.61 -13.08 16.46
N ASP A 480 34.21 -12.57 15.39
CA ASP A 480 35.37 -13.16 14.71
C ASP A 480 36.36 -12.07 14.24
N SER A 481 37.33 -12.41 13.40
CA SER A 481 38.34 -11.46 12.91
C SER A 481 37.78 -10.34 12.01
N SER A 482 36.54 -10.48 11.52
CA SER A 482 35.93 -9.61 10.51
C SER A 482 34.46 -9.25 10.79
N SER A 483 33.90 -9.65 11.94
CA SER A 483 32.50 -9.47 12.30
C SER A 483 32.36 -8.95 13.74
N TYR A 484 31.56 -7.91 13.89
CA TYR A 484 31.21 -7.28 15.16
C TYR A 484 29.69 -7.23 15.27
N LYS A 485 29.11 -7.77 16.35
CA LYS A 485 27.66 -7.91 16.50
C LYS A 485 27.14 -7.42 17.83
N THR A 486 25.84 -7.11 17.86
CA THR A 486 25.09 -6.87 19.09
C THR A 486 23.62 -7.20 18.89
N SER A 487 22.97 -7.65 19.96
CA SER A 487 21.50 -7.78 20.06
C SER A 487 20.91 -6.80 21.09
N LYS A 488 21.75 -5.93 21.66
CA LYS A 488 21.40 -5.04 22.77
C LYS A 488 21.31 -3.57 22.35
N ALA A 489 21.36 -3.27 21.06
CA ALA A 489 21.24 -1.89 20.58
C ALA A 489 19.80 -1.41 20.80
N VAL A 490 19.63 -0.14 21.21
CA VAL A 490 18.32 0.43 21.56
C VAL A 490 18.06 1.69 20.75
N LEU A 491 16.91 1.74 20.09
CA LEU A 491 16.34 2.96 19.52
C LEU A 491 15.27 3.49 20.49
N PRO A 492 15.52 4.60 21.21
CA PRO A 492 14.63 5.05 22.27
C PRO A 492 13.29 5.59 21.76
N TYR A 493 13.25 6.11 20.53
CA TYR A 493 12.05 6.68 19.91
C TYR A 493 12.14 6.66 18.37
N ALA A 494 11.00 6.76 17.72
CA ALA A 494 10.88 6.91 16.27
C ALA A 494 11.34 8.31 15.81
N GLY A 495 12.01 8.40 14.67
CA GLY A 495 12.52 9.65 14.13
C GLY A 495 13.59 9.48 13.05
N GLU A 496 14.16 10.60 12.61
CA GLU A 496 15.32 10.62 11.72
C GLU A 496 16.61 10.48 12.56
N TRP A 497 17.45 9.51 12.21
CA TRP A 497 18.73 9.27 12.87
C TRP A 497 19.87 9.22 11.84
N ASP A 498 21.07 9.62 12.25
CA ASP A 498 22.32 9.37 11.54
C ASP A 498 23.05 8.22 12.23
N LEU A 499 23.15 7.08 11.54
CA LEU A 499 23.97 5.96 11.93
C LEU A 499 25.39 6.20 11.40
N SER A 500 26.35 6.30 12.32
CA SER A 500 27.76 6.34 11.95
C SER A 500 28.46 5.05 12.37
N VAL A 501 29.28 4.51 11.47
CA VAL A 501 30.15 3.37 11.74
C VAL A 501 31.58 3.82 11.55
N ARG A 502 32.39 3.66 12.60
CA ARG A 502 33.80 4.01 12.63
C ARG A 502 34.64 2.75 12.82
N VAL A 503 35.58 2.53 11.92
CA VAL A 503 36.54 1.44 11.93
C VAL A 503 37.93 2.03 12.14
N VAL A 504 38.69 1.48 13.08
CA VAL A 504 40.06 1.89 13.39
C VAL A 504 40.99 0.69 13.19
N THR A 505 42.07 0.89 12.43
CA THR A 505 43.08 -0.13 12.17
C THR A 505 44.20 -0.09 13.21
N THR A 506 45.07 -1.10 13.23
CA THR A 506 46.27 -1.11 14.08
C THR A 506 47.26 0.00 13.77
N GLU A 507 47.22 0.56 12.56
CA GLU A 507 48.02 1.72 12.16
C GLU A 507 47.36 3.06 12.53
N LEU A 508 46.24 3.02 13.26
CA LEU A 508 45.44 4.18 13.68
C LEU A 508 44.76 4.93 12.53
N ASP A 509 44.61 4.31 11.35
CA ASP A 509 43.78 4.86 10.29
C ASP A 509 42.30 4.74 10.66
N GLU A 510 41.53 5.79 10.36
CA GLU A 510 40.12 5.88 10.68
C GLU A 510 39.25 5.93 9.43
N PHE A 511 38.27 5.03 9.37
CA PHE A 511 37.26 4.97 8.32
C PHE A 511 35.90 5.22 8.97
N ILE A 512 35.23 6.30 8.58
CA ILE A 512 33.94 6.70 9.14
C ILE A 512 32.93 6.86 8.01
N ILE A 513 31.87 6.06 8.07
CA ILE A 513 30.74 6.11 7.14
C ILE A 513 29.47 6.55 7.87
N HIS A 514 28.59 7.25 7.16
CA HIS A 514 27.34 7.79 7.69
C HIS A 514 26.13 7.34 6.87
N LYS A 515 25.02 7.03 7.56
CA LYS A 515 23.75 6.66 6.94
C LYS A 515 22.59 7.30 7.67
N ASN A 516 21.85 8.13 6.95
CA ASN A 516 20.53 8.57 7.41
C ASN A 516 19.56 7.38 7.41
N ILE A 517 18.94 7.13 8.56
CA ILE A 517 17.88 6.16 8.76
C ILE A 517 16.62 6.88 9.26
N GLN A 518 15.45 6.43 8.81
CA GLN A 518 14.16 6.92 9.28
C GLN A 518 13.44 5.76 9.98
N VAL A 519 13.07 5.98 11.24
CA VAL A 519 12.32 5.03 12.06
C VAL A 519 10.92 5.59 12.26
N PHE A 520 9.90 4.84 11.87
CA PHE A 520 8.49 5.18 12.05
C PHE A 520 7.95 4.56 13.33
N ASP A 521 7.01 5.26 13.94
CA ASP A 521 6.22 4.80 15.07
C ASP A 521 5.06 3.95 14.53
N HIS A 522 4.89 2.72 15.03
CA HIS A 522 3.90 1.74 14.56
C HIS A 522 2.96 1.30 15.67
#